data_AF-A0A429EWN1-F1
#
_entry.id   AF-A0A429EWN1-F1
#
_cell.length_a   1.000
_cell.length_b   1.000
_cell.length_c   1.000
_cell.angle_alpha   90.00
_cell.angle_beta   90.00
_cell.angle_gamma   90.00
#
_symmetry.space_group_name_H-M   'P 1'
#
loop_
_entity.id
_entity.type
_entity.pdbx_description
1 polymer ?
#
loop_
_entity_poly.entity_id
_entity_poly.type
_entity_poly.pdbx_seq_one_letter_code
_entity_poly.pdbx_strand_id
1 'polypeptide(L)'
;MHYLSADGVQPVEFGLDWAFRLGTLRYQRFDGQPVVHVSPVEWNLDPRIIRQAAYDRFYVEIPPPDPGVLSFQFAPQSFPGTPFYDYPSSSPDPSRAQWLMKKIKGADQVWISLQDAKLSRRQVAEFAAQGRMGVIAEFTDSSDRLMHLSRTPNPRPGKRPGFRPYSSGFSTALAVTTMALVIAVGTVGAYTDHTWLIFVVLAIGLPLMVFSVRWMSVVPRSVRARWLAARFDGSRSVHVHPDVFGFTAELVTQIAASRGYYYTAWDRKPNGQPTEMVFVRADTGTSGGTGTNDRTSDDMT
;
A
#
# COMPACT_ATOMS: atom_id res chain seq x y z
N MET A 1 -10.99 -10.25 -21.30
CA MET A 1 -10.21 -11.21 -20.50
C MET A 1 -9.20 -10.41 -19.69
N HIS A 2 -9.40 -10.30 -18.37
CA HIS A 2 -8.41 -9.72 -17.47
C HIS A 2 -7.24 -10.70 -17.33
N TYR A 3 -6.01 -10.28 -17.64
CA TYR A 3 -4.80 -11.09 -17.47
C TYR A 3 -4.37 -11.22 -15.99
N LEU A 4 -5.03 -10.48 -15.11
CA LEU A 4 -5.04 -10.69 -13.68
C LEU A 4 -6.39 -11.34 -13.37
N SER A 5 -6.40 -12.55 -12.81
CA SER A 5 -7.64 -13.11 -12.24
C SER A 5 -8.31 -12.04 -11.36
N ALA A 6 -9.65 -12.07 -11.25
CA ALA A 6 -10.35 -11.27 -10.24
C ALA A 6 -9.79 -11.49 -8.80
N ASP A 7 -9.04 -12.58 -8.61
CA ASP A 7 -8.33 -12.97 -7.40
C ASP A 7 -6.85 -12.51 -7.34
N GLY A 8 -6.37 -11.71 -8.31
CA GLY A 8 -5.00 -11.18 -8.35
C GLY A 8 -3.91 -12.23 -8.59
N VAL A 9 -4.26 -13.44 -9.04
CA VAL A 9 -3.30 -14.52 -9.30
C VAL A 9 -2.48 -14.19 -10.55
N GLN A 10 -1.16 -14.02 -10.37
CA GLN A 10 -0.21 -14.11 -11.47
C GLN A 10 -0.14 -15.57 -11.93
N PRO A 11 -0.14 -15.85 -13.24
CA PRO A 11 0.23 -17.17 -13.72
C PRO A 11 1.68 -17.43 -13.27
N VAL A 12 1.87 -18.45 -12.43
CA VAL A 12 3.19 -18.86 -11.90
C VAL A 12 4.22 -19.10 -13.01
N GLU A 13 3.73 -19.36 -14.24
CA GLU A 13 4.49 -19.62 -15.45
C GLU A 13 5.42 -18.47 -15.89
N PHE A 14 5.13 -17.21 -15.54
CA PHE A 14 5.92 -16.08 -16.05
C PHE A 14 7.13 -15.69 -15.18
N GLY A 15 7.26 -16.28 -13.99
CA GLY A 15 8.41 -16.06 -13.10
C GLY A 15 8.50 -14.66 -12.44
N LEU A 16 9.44 -14.51 -11.51
CA LEU A 16 9.64 -13.28 -10.72
C LEU A 16 10.01 -12.07 -11.58
N ASP A 17 10.80 -12.25 -12.63
CA ASP A 17 11.25 -11.16 -13.53
C ASP A 17 10.06 -10.48 -14.22
N TRP A 18 9.10 -11.27 -14.73
CA TRP A 18 7.90 -10.72 -15.34
C TRP A 18 7.06 -9.91 -14.34
N ALA A 19 6.91 -10.39 -13.10
CA ALA A 19 6.20 -9.69 -12.04
C ALA A 19 6.87 -8.34 -11.69
N PHE A 20 8.19 -8.33 -11.63
CA PHE A 20 8.99 -7.13 -11.42
C PHE A 20 8.79 -6.11 -12.55
N ARG A 21 8.88 -6.54 -13.80
CA ARG A 21 8.68 -5.68 -14.97
C ARG A 21 7.27 -5.10 -15.01
N LEU A 22 6.25 -5.94 -14.83
CA LEU A 22 4.86 -5.47 -14.82
C LEU A 22 4.58 -4.49 -13.67
N GLY A 23 5.04 -4.79 -12.46
CA GLY A 23 4.86 -3.89 -11.32
C GLY A 23 5.63 -2.58 -11.49
N THR A 24 6.83 -2.62 -12.06
CA THR A 24 7.64 -1.41 -12.34
C THR A 24 6.93 -0.56 -13.39
N LEU A 25 6.44 -1.17 -14.46
CA LEU A 25 5.65 -0.50 -15.47
C LEU A 25 4.40 0.15 -14.86
N ARG A 26 3.61 -0.63 -14.13
CA ARG A 26 2.32 -0.18 -13.58
C ARG A 26 2.46 0.91 -12.52
N TYR A 27 3.45 0.81 -11.63
CA TYR A 27 3.51 1.67 -10.45
C TYR A 27 4.63 2.71 -10.47
N GLN A 28 5.64 2.55 -11.33
CA GLN A 28 6.74 3.52 -11.45
C GLN A 28 6.73 4.24 -12.80
N ARG A 29 6.27 3.58 -13.89
CA ARG A 29 6.22 4.21 -15.21
C ARG A 29 4.88 4.92 -15.49
N PHE A 30 3.76 4.35 -15.03
CA PHE A 30 2.44 4.98 -15.05
C PHE A 30 2.12 5.64 -13.69
N ASP A 31 2.93 6.64 -13.35
CA ASP A 31 2.97 7.35 -12.05
C ASP A 31 2.11 8.62 -12.00
N GLY A 32 1.40 8.95 -13.07
CA GLY A 32 0.63 10.19 -13.23
C GLY A 32 1.33 11.26 -14.08
N GLN A 33 2.50 10.96 -14.68
CA GLN A 33 3.09 11.83 -15.70
C GLN A 33 2.11 12.09 -16.86
N PRO A 34 2.08 13.33 -17.43
CA PRO A 34 1.10 13.70 -18.45
C PRO A 34 1.13 12.80 -19.69
N VAL A 35 2.33 12.40 -20.10
CA VAL A 35 2.56 11.53 -21.26
C VAL A 35 3.64 10.51 -20.90
N VAL A 36 3.42 9.25 -21.27
CA VAL A 36 4.33 8.14 -21.02
C VAL A 36 4.53 7.37 -22.32
N HIS A 37 5.79 7.13 -22.66
CA HIS A 37 6.21 6.31 -23.80
C HIS A 37 6.80 5.00 -23.30
N VAL A 38 6.36 3.88 -23.87
CA VAL A 38 6.75 2.52 -23.48
C VAL A 38 7.01 1.69 -24.73
N SER A 39 8.20 1.10 -24.85
CA SER A 39 8.51 0.12 -25.89
C SER A 39 8.18 -1.30 -25.42
N PRO A 40 7.26 -2.05 -26.08
CA PRO A 40 6.98 -3.43 -25.70
C PRO A 40 8.22 -4.34 -25.73
N VAL A 41 9.16 -4.05 -26.65
CA VAL A 41 10.41 -4.80 -26.81
C VAL A 41 11.34 -4.57 -25.61
N GLU A 42 11.49 -3.32 -25.18
CA GLU A 42 12.33 -2.96 -24.02
C GLU A 42 11.82 -3.63 -22.73
N TRP A 43 10.50 -3.64 -22.56
CA TRP A 43 9.87 -4.22 -21.38
C TRP A 43 9.73 -5.74 -21.46
N ASN A 44 9.88 -6.34 -22.64
CA ASN A 44 9.58 -7.75 -22.91
C ASN A 44 8.19 -8.17 -22.38
N LEU A 45 7.20 -7.31 -22.60
CA LEU A 45 5.81 -7.53 -22.20
C LEU A 45 4.91 -7.46 -23.43
N ASP A 46 3.86 -8.28 -23.45
CA ASP A 46 2.84 -8.20 -24.49
C ASP A 46 2.25 -6.76 -24.49
N PRO A 47 2.17 -6.10 -25.66
CA PRO A 47 1.49 -4.81 -25.81
C PRO A 47 0.11 -4.73 -25.13
N ARG A 48 -0.65 -5.84 -25.11
CA ARG A 48 -1.96 -5.93 -24.44
C ARG A 48 -1.85 -5.78 -22.92
N ILE A 49 -0.82 -6.37 -22.32
CA ILE A 49 -0.54 -6.24 -20.88
C ILE A 49 -0.16 -4.79 -20.57
N ILE A 50 0.66 -4.17 -21.41
CA ILE A 50 1.05 -2.76 -21.25
C ILE A 50 -0.17 -1.83 -21.32
N ARG A 51 -1.04 -2.03 -22.32
CA ARG A 51 -2.31 -1.29 -22.44
C ARG A 51 -3.21 -1.48 -21.23
N GLN A 52 -3.35 -2.71 -20.73
CA GLN A 52 -4.13 -2.98 -19.53
C GLN A 52 -3.53 -2.26 -18.31
N ALA A 53 -2.20 -2.32 -18.13
CA ALA A 53 -1.52 -1.63 -17.05
C ALA A 53 -1.69 -0.11 -17.14
N ALA A 54 -1.66 0.45 -18.36
CA ALA A 54 -1.94 1.86 -18.62
C ALA A 54 -3.40 2.22 -18.26
N TYR A 55 -4.36 1.44 -18.76
CA TYR A 55 -5.79 1.62 -18.52
C TYR A 55 -6.12 1.58 -17.01
N ASP A 56 -5.58 0.59 -16.29
CA ASP A 56 -5.72 0.45 -14.83
C ASP A 56 -5.18 1.67 -14.07
N ARG A 57 -4.33 2.48 -14.70
CA ARG A 57 -3.71 3.68 -14.15
C ARG A 57 -4.27 4.97 -14.79
N PHE A 58 -5.42 4.88 -15.44
CA PHE A 58 -6.15 6.00 -16.04
C PHE A 58 -5.43 6.68 -17.21
N TYR A 59 -4.64 5.91 -17.95
CA TYR A 59 -4.01 6.36 -19.19
C TYR A 59 -4.82 5.93 -20.41
N VAL A 60 -4.92 6.84 -21.38
CA VAL A 60 -5.51 6.60 -22.69
C VAL A 60 -4.39 6.53 -23.72
N GLU A 61 -4.45 5.54 -24.61
CA GLU A 61 -3.48 5.41 -25.70
C GLU A 61 -3.64 6.57 -26.70
N ILE A 62 -2.53 7.20 -27.06
CA ILE A 62 -2.45 8.29 -28.04
C ILE A 62 -1.54 7.86 -29.21
N PRO A 63 -1.66 8.49 -30.40
CA PRO A 63 -0.79 8.17 -31.53
C PRO A 63 0.69 8.24 -31.14
N PRO A 64 1.48 7.18 -31.39
CA PRO A 64 2.87 7.16 -30.99
C PRO A 64 3.75 8.00 -31.92
N PRO A 65 4.87 8.55 -31.41
CA PRO A 65 5.84 9.24 -32.24
C PRO A 65 6.57 8.28 -33.19
N ASP A 66 6.74 7.02 -32.79
CA ASP A 66 7.48 5.98 -33.51
C ASP A 66 6.68 4.66 -33.58
N PRO A 67 6.82 3.86 -34.65
CA PRO A 67 6.05 2.63 -34.86
C PRO A 67 6.37 1.49 -33.87
N GLY A 68 7.47 1.58 -33.11
CA GLY A 68 7.88 0.59 -32.10
C GLY A 68 7.48 0.93 -30.66
N VAL A 69 6.80 2.06 -30.45
CA VAL A 69 6.52 2.61 -29.12
C VAL A 69 5.02 2.74 -28.92
N LEU A 70 4.55 2.48 -27.72
CA LEU A 70 3.20 2.81 -27.28
C LEU A 70 3.25 4.12 -26.50
N SER A 71 2.33 5.02 -26.81
CA SER A 71 2.22 6.33 -26.16
C SER A 71 0.91 6.44 -25.42
N PHE A 72 0.98 6.99 -24.22
CA PHE A 72 -0.14 7.04 -23.30
C PHE A 72 -0.24 8.44 -22.70
N GLN A 73 -1.44 9.01 -22.68
CA GLN A 73 -1.74 10.27 -22.01
C GLN A 73 -2.52 10.00 -20.73
N PHE A 74 -2.11 10.63 -19.63
CA PHE A 74 -2.84 10.57 -18.38
C PHE A 74 -4.14 11.38 -18.49
N ALA A 75 -5.28 10.69 -18.47
CA ALA A 75 -6.58 11.30 -18.71
C ALA A 75 -7.65 10.72 -17.76
N PRO A 76 -7.54 10.94 -16.43
CA PRO A 76 -8.46 10.36 -15.45
C PRO A 76 -9.92 10.76 -15.67
N GLN A 77 -10.18 11.95 -16.20
CA GLN A 77 -11.53 12.44 -16.49
C GLN A 77 -12.23 11.61 -17.59
N SER A 78 -11.47 10.88 -18.41
CA SER A 78 -12.03 10.01 -19.46
C SER A 78 -12.56 8.68 -18.92
N PHE A 79 -12.35 8.37 -17.64
CA PHE A 79 -12.75 7.12 -17.02
C PHE A 79 -13.98 7.34 -16.12
N PRO A 80 -15.13 6.72 -16.43
CA PRO A 80 -16.34 6.86 -15.63
C PRO A 80 -16.14 6.25 -14.24
N GLY A 81 -16.66 6.92 -13.22
CA GLY A 81 -16.56 6.45 -11.83
C GLY A 81 -15.20 6.67 -11.18
N THR A 82 -14.32 7.52 -11.74
CA THR A 82 -13.09 7.96 -11.07
C THR A 82 -13.44 8.69 -9.78
N PRO A 83 -13.30 8.03 -8.63
CA PRO A 83 -13.77 8.61 -7.41
C PRO A 83 -12.57 9.39 -6.84
N PHE A 84 -12.77 10.68 -6.54
CA PHE A 84 -11.86 11.47 -5.69
C PHE A 84 -10.56 12.05 -6.30
N TYR A 85 -10.55 12.52 -7.56
CA TYR A 85 -9.38 13.26 -8.05
C TYR A 85 -9.16 14.61 -7.36
N ASP A 86 -10.22 15.26 -6.87
CA ASP A 86 -10.14 16.45 -6.03
C ASP A 86 -11.28 16.43 -5.02
N TYR A 87 -10.94 16.55 -3.73
CA TYR A 87 -11.93 16.87 -2.71
C TYR A 87 -12.45 18.29 -3.02
N PRO A 88 -13.77 18.52 -3.13
CA PRO A 88 -14.29 19.84 -3.43
C PRO A 88 -14.07 20.73 -2.22
N SER A 89 -13.05 21.56 -2.27
CA SER A 89 -12.78 22.60 -1.29
C SER A 89 -12.33 23.83 -2.07
N SER A 90 -13.31 24.66 -2.44
CA SER A 90 -13.06 26.02 -2.95
C SER A 90 -12.47 26.93 -1.87
N SER A 91 -12.59 26.56 -0.60
CA SER A 91 -11.90 27.19 0.52
C SER A 91 -11.32 26.14 1.49
N PRO A 92 -10.03 26.22 1.84
CA PRO A 92 -9.43 25.32 2.82
C PRO A 92 -9.95 25.65 4.22
N ASP A 93 -10.40 24.63 4.95
CA ASP A 93 -10.70 24.77 6.38
C ASP A 93 -9.41 25.20 7.12
N PRO A 94 -9.38 26.39 7.76
CA PRO A 94 -8.18 26.91 8.40
C PRO A 94 -7.66 25.98 9.50
N SER A 95 -8.55 25.24 10.17
CA SER A 95 -8.15 24.29 11.22
C SER A 95 -7.36 23.11 10.62
N ARG A 96 -7.74 22.64 9.42
CA ARG A 96 -7.08 21.55 8.70
C ARG A 96 -5.75 21.99 8.09
N ALA A 97 -5.71 23.20 7.56
CA ALA A 97 -4.45 23.81 7.11
C ALA A 97 -3.45 23.93 8.26
N GLN A 98 -3.87 24.44 9.42
CA GLN A 98 -3.01 24.54 10.61
C GLN A 98 -2.56 23.16 11.12
N TRP A 99 -3.46 22.17 11.15
CA TRP A 99 -3.12 20.79 11.50
C TRP A 99 -2.03 20.24 10.57
N LEU A 100 -2.17 20.44 9.26
CA LEU A 100 -1.21 19.98 8.26
C LEU A 100 0.14 20.68 8.44
N MET A 101 0.15 22.00 8.60
CA MET A 101 1.39 22.76 8.86
C MET A 101 2.10 22.31 10.13
N LYS A 102 1.35 22.04 11.21
CA LYS A 102 1.92 21.50 12.47
C LYS A 102 2.57 20.13 12.23
N LYS A 103 1.94 19.27 11.43
CA LYS A 103 2.45 17.93 11.09
C LYS A 103 3.74 18.02 10.24
N ILE A 104 3.80 18.97 9.31
CA ILE A 104 4.97 19.22 8.44
C ILE A 104 6.16 19.83 9.21
N LYS A 105 5.90 20.76 10.14
CA LYS A 105 6.97 21.50 10.84
C LYS A 105 7.92 20.60 11.62
N GLY A 106 7.42 19.52 12.21
CA GLY A 106 8.18 18.62 13.09
C GLY A 106 8.68 17.33 12.45
N ALA A 107 8.53 17.14 11.13
CA ALA A 107 8.86 15.88 10.48
C ALA A 107 9.62 16.06 9.16
N ASP A 108 10.55 15.12 8.90
CA ASP A 108 11.27 15.04 7.62
C ASP A 108 10.48 14.29 6.55
N GLN A 109 9.56 13.43 6.98
CA GLN A 109 8.70 12.60 6.14
C GLN A 109 7.30 12.55 6.74
N VAL A 110 6.27 12.77 5.91
CA VAL A 110 4.87 12.77 6.35
C VAL A 110 4.02 12.02 5.33
N TRP A 111 3.20 11.11 5.84
CA TRP A 111 2.11 10.48 5.09
C TRP A 111 0.82 11.25 5.34
N ILE A 112 0.07 11.50 4.28
CA ILE A 112 -1.19 12.26 4.30
C ILE A 112 -2.21 11.51 3.45
N SER A 113 -3.37 11.23 4.05
CA SER A 113 -4.57 10.84 3.31
C SER A 113 -5.34 12.12 2.99
N LEU A 114 -5.78 12.28 1.75
CA LEU A 114 -6.64 13.41 1.38
C LEU A 114 -7.99 13.32 2.09
N GLN A 115 -8.50 12.11 2.32
CA GLN A 115 -9.73 11.91 3.10
C GLN A 115 -9.58 12.32 4.57
N ASP A 116 -8.45 11.98 5.22
CA ASP A 116 -8.15 12.40 6.60
C ASP A 116 -7.95 13.93 6.68
N ALA A 117 -7.24 14.49 5.71
CA ALA A 117 -6.88 15.91 5.67
C ALA A 117 -8.08 16.80 5.31
N LYS A 118 -9.03 16.28 4.51
CA LYS A 118 -10.14 17.04 3.91
C LYS A 118 -9.65 18.27 3.13
N LEU A 119 -8.52 18.14 2.46
CA LEU A 119 -7.88 19.16 1.63
C LEU A 119 -7.72 18.63 0.22
N SER A 120 -7.75 19.51 -0.78
CA SER A 120 -7.46 19.13 -2.16
C SER A 120 -5.99 18.79 -2.33
N ARG A 121 -5.66 18.02 -3.38
CA ARG A 121 -4.27 17.65 -3.68
C ARG A 121 -3.40 18.88 -3.91
N ARG A 122 -3.95 19.90 -4.58
CA ARG A 122 -3.27 21.19 -4.83
C ARG A 122 -2.97 21.92 -3.53
N GLN A 123 -3.95 22.04 -2.64
CA GLN A 123 -3.76 22.68 -1.34
C GLN A 123 -2.70 21.96 -0.50
N VAL A 124 -2.72 20.61 -0.46
CA VAL A 124 -1.70 19.85 0.26
C VAL A 124 -0.31 20.10 -0.33
N ALA A 125 -0.17 20.13 -1.65
CA ALA A 125 1.10 20.42 -2.32
C ALA A 125 1.57 21.86 -2.04
N GLU A 126 0.68 22.84 -2.02
CA GLU A 126 0.99 24.24 -1.69
C GLU A 126 1.48 24.37 -0.23
N PHE A 127 0.76 23.80 0.74
CA PHE A 127 1.18 23.81 2.14
C PHE A 127 2.48 23.02 2.38
N ALA A 128 2.68 21.92 1.64
CA ALA A 128 3.93 21.17 1.66
C ALA A 128 5.09 22.04 1.17
N ALA A 129 4.92 22.74 0.05
CA ALA A 129 5.92 23.64 -0.52
C ALA A 129 6.27 24.78 0.45
N GLN A 130 5.28 25.38 1.12
CA GLN A 130 5.50 26.39 2.18
C GLN A 130 6.35 25.83 3.33
N GLY A 131 6.14 24.57 3.69
CA GLY A 131 6.93 23.85 4.70
C GLY A 131 8.25 23.26 4.19
N ARG A 132 8.69 23.60 2.97
CA ARG A 132 9.88 23.05 2.29
C ARG A 132 9.85 21.53 2.13
N MET A 133 8.66 20.95 1.97
CA MET A 133 8.46 19.54 1.65
C MET A 133 7.98 19.39 0.20
N GLY A 134 8.53 18.41 -0.51
CA GLY A 134 8.06 17.98 -1.82
C GLY A 134 7.18 16.73 -1.72
N VAL A 135 6.28 16.57 -2.68
CA VAL A 135 5.54 15.32 -2.90
C VAL A 135 6.49 14.35 -3.60
N ILE A 136 6.85 13.25 -2.94
CA ILE A 136 7.76 12.25 -3.52
C ILE A 136 6.98 11.18 -4.26
N ALA A 137 5.91 10.73 -3.63
CA ALA A 137 5.11 9.65 -4.15
C ALA A 137 3.65 9.94 -3.83
N GLU A 138 2.82 9.50 -4.76
CA GLU A 138 1.39 9.64 -4.70
C GLU A 138 0.78 8.29 -5.02
N PHE A 139 -0.09 7.84 -4.14
CA PHE A 139 -0.75 6.55 -4.24
C PHE A 139 -2.25 6.79 -4.25
N THR A 140 -2.93 6.17 -5.19
CA THR A 140 -4.36 6.39 -5.39
C THR A 140 -5.06 5.05 -5.51
N ASP A 141 -6.21 4.93 -4.84
CA ASP A 141 -7.15 3.84 -5.06
C ASP A 141 -8.57 4.40 -5.17
N SER A 142 -9.56 3.51 -5.28
CA SER A 142 -10.97 3.90 -5.35
C SER A 142 -11.52 4.52 -4.07
N SER A 143 -10.76 4.48 -2.97
CA SER A 143 -11.19 4.86 -1.63
C SER A 143 -10.46 6.07 -1.05
N ASP A 144 -9.26 6.38 -1.54
CA ASP A 144 -8.40 7.44 -1.03
C ASP A 144 -7.26 7.81 -1.98
N ARG A 145 -6.63 8.94 -1.69
CA ARG A 145 -5.36 9.37 -2.26
C ARG A 145 -4.37 9.64 -1.13
N LEU A 146 -3.34 8.82 -1.05
CA LEU A 146 -2.25 8.94 -0.09
C LEU A 146 -1.07 9.69 -0.72
N MET A 147 -0.62 10.73 -0.05
CA MET A 147 0.56 11.51 -0.45
C MET A 147 1.69 11.25 0.55
N HIS A 148 2.87 10.92 0.02
CA HIS A 148 4.09 10.85 0.79
C HIS A 148 4.94 12.10 0.53
N LEU A 149 5.04 12.94 1.57
CA LEU A 149 5.82 14.16 1.55
C LEU A 149 7.19 13.93 2.20
N SER A 150 8.25 14.51 1.64
CA SER A 150 9.53 14.63 2.35
C SER A 150 10.26 15.92 1.98
N ARG A 151 11.17 16.34 2.87
CA ARG A 151 12.09 17.47 2.62
C ARG A 151 13.23 17.08 1.67
N THR A 152 13.59 15.80 1.64
CA THR A 152 14.70 15.27 0.83
C THR A 152 14.15 14.44 -0.31
N PRO A 153 14.58 14.63 -1.57
CA PRO A 153 14.05 13.91 -2.73
C PRO A 153 14.31 12.39 -2.71
N ASN A 154 15.29 11.92 -1.94
CA ASN A 154 15.54 10.50 -1.74
C ASN A 154 15.63 10.18 -0.24
N PRO A 155 14.47 10.07 0.44
CA PRO A 155 14.44 9.87 1.88
C PRO A 155 15.01 8.50 2.22
N ARG A 156 15.99 8.46 3.11
CA ARG A 156 16.40 7.19 3.73
C ARG A 156 15.17 6.55 4.39
N PRO A 157 15.03 5.22 4.34
CA PRO A 157 13.95 4.53 5.04
C PRO A 157 13.96 5.00 6.50
N GLY A 158 12.83 5.59 6.93
CA GLY A 158 12.72 6.19 8.26
C GLY A 158 13.05 5.19 9.36
N LYS A 159 13.58 5.70 10.49
CA LYS A 159 13.88 4.86 11.66
C LYS A 159 12.66 4.03 12.03
N ARG A 160 12.86 2.72 12.24
CA ARG A 160 11.80 1.80 12.65
C ARG A 160 11.15 2.34 13.94
N PRO A 161 9.82 2.49 14.00
CA PRO A 161 9.17 2.82 15.25
C PRO A 161 9.44 1.69 16.25
N GLY A 162 9.89 2.03 17.46
CA GLY A 162 10.17 1.05 18.52
C GLY A 162 8.94 0.24 18.93
N PHE A 163 7.75 0.83 18.79
CA PHE A 163 6.47 0.17 18.99
C PHE A 163 5.87 -0.30 17.66
N ARG A 164 5.53 -1.60 17.58
CA ARG A 164 4.97 -2.26 16.39
C ARG A 164 3.52 -2.71 16.62
N PRO A 165 2.56 -1.79 16.76
CA PRO A 165 1.17 -2.16 17.02
C PRO A 165 0.50 -2.84 15.82
N TYR A 166 1.19 -2.91 14.68
CA TYR A 166 0.71 -3.45 13.42
C TYR A 166 1.22 -4.88 13.15
N SER A 167 1.77 -5.57 14.14
CA SER A 167 1.98 -7.02 14.02
C SER A 167 0.63 -7.74 14.14
N SER A 168 0.39 -8.77 13.32
CA SER A 168 -0.80 -9.62 13.44
C SER A 168 -0.91 -10.20 14.85
N GLY A 169 0.23 -10.52 15.47
CA GLY A 169 0.32 -10.91 16.87
C GLY A 169 -0.17 -9.84 17.86
N PHE A 170 0.04 -8.55 17.61
CA PHE A 170 -0.40 -7.49 18.52
C PHE A 170 -1.93 -7.34 18.55
N SER A 171 -2.59 -7.30 17.40
CA SER A 171 -4.06 -7.21 17.37
C SER A 171 -4.71 -8.44 17.99
N THR A 172 -4.18 -9.64 17.69
CA THR A 172 -4.69 -10.87 18.28
C THR A 172 -4.42 -10.90 19.79
N ALA A 173 -3.22 -10.54 20.24
CA ALA A 173 -2.90 -10.46 21.66
C ALA A 173 -3.79 -9.45 22.39
N LEU A 174 -4.02 -8.26 21.81
CA LEU A 174 -4.89 -7.24 22.39
C LEU A 174 -6.34 -7.75 22.52
N ALA A 175 -6.88 -8.38 21.47
CA ALA A 175 -8.22 -8.94 21.48
C ALA A 175 -8.36 -10.09 22.50
N VAL A 176 -7.44 -11.05 22.49
CA VAL A 176 -7.45 -12.20 23.42
C VAL A 176 -7.28 -11.76 24.87
N THR A 177 -6.35 -10.83 25.14
CA THR A 177 -6.12 -10.31 26.50
C THR A 177 -7.34 -9.55 27.00
N THR A 178 -7.94 -8.72 26.14
CA THR A 178 -9.16 -7.98 26.47
C THR A 178 -10.33 -8.93 26.75
N MET A 179 -10.51 -9.94 25.91
CA MET A 179 -11.55 -10.96 26.09
C MET A 179 -11.36 -11.75 27.37
N ALA A 180 -10.13 -12.19 27.67
CA ALA A 180 -9.80 -12.91 28.90
C ALA A 180 -10.11 -12.06 30.14
N LEU A 181 -9.77 -10.76 30.12
CA LEU A 181 -10.08 -9.84 31.21
C LEU A 181 -11.58 -9.67 31.41
N VAL A 182 -12.33 -9.47 30.31
CA VAL A 182 -13.80 -9.34 30.32
C VAL A 182 -14.46 -10.58 30.92
N ILE A 183 -14.03 -11.78 30.49
CA ILE A 183 -14.55 -13.05 31.02
C ILE A 183 -14.19 -13.20 32.49
N ALA A 184 -12.95 -12.92 32.89
CA ALA A 184 -12.51 -13.06 34.28
C ALA A 184 -13.31 -12.15 35.22
N VAL A 185 -13.44 -10.86 34.89
CA VAL A 185 -14.22 -9.90 35.69
C VAL A 185 -15.70 -10.29 35.73
N GLY A 186 -16.27 -10.70 34.60
CA GLY A 186 -17.68 -11.14 34.53
C GLY A 186 -17.93 -12.40 35.36
N THR A 187 -17.00 -13.34 35.33
CA THR A 187 -17.06 -14.58 36.12
C THR A 187 -17.00 -14.24 37.62
N VAL A 188 -16.06 -13.41 38.05
CA VAL A 188 -15.98 -12.97 39.46
C VAL A 188 -17.28 -12.29 39.89
N GLY A 189 -17.83 -11.38 39.08
CA GLY A 189 -19.10 -10.71 39.36
C GLY A 189 -20.31 -11.63 39.42
N ALA A 190 -20.28 -12.77 38.73
CA ALA A 190 -21.35 -13.77 38.75
C ALA A 190 -21.27 -14.74 39.96
N TYR A 191 -20.06 -15.02 40.44
CA TYR A 191 -19.82 -15.95 41.55
C TYR A 191 -19.63 -15.29 42.92
N THR A 192 -19.66 -13.95 42.99
CA THR A 192 -19.56 -13.18 44.24
C THR A 192 -20.77 -12.25 44.36
N ASP A 193 -21.02 -11.72 45.56
CA ASP A 193 -22.09 -10.72 45.79
C ASP A 193 -21.81 -9.36 45.12
N HIS A 194 -20.78 -9.27 44.27
CA HIS A 194 -20.32 -8.06 43.62
C HIS A 194 -20.97 -7.88 42.25
N THR A 195 -22.31 -7.84 42.22
CA THR A 195 -23.11 -7.67 40.99
C THR A 195 -22.77 -6.38 40.22
N TRP A 196 -22.20 -5.37 40.90
CA TRP A 196 -21.67 -4.14 40.27
C TRP A 196 -20.59 -4.43 39.20
N LEU A 197 -19.83 -5.52 39.33
CA LEU A 197 -18.81 -5.92 38.35
C LEU A 197 -19.42 -6.31 37.00
N ILE A 198 -20.63 -6.86 36.98
CA ILE A 198 -21.35 -7.17 35.75
C ILE A 198 -21.65 -5.87 34.99
N PHE A 199 -22.12 -4.84 35.69
CA PHE A 199 -22.35 -3.53 35.08
C PHE A 199 -21.06 -2.88 34.57
N VAL A 200 -19.93 -3.05 35.25
CA VAL A 200 -18.61 -2.60 34.77
C VAL A 200 -18.20 -3.33 33.49
N VAL A 201 -18.42 -4.64 33.42
CA VAL A 201 -18.14 -5.43 32.21
C VAL A 201 -19.01 -4.96 31.04
N LEU A 202 -20.29 -4.68 31.28
CA LEU A 202 -21.19 -4.17 30.25
C LEU A 202 -20.81 -2.74 29.82
N ALA A 203 -20.51 -1.86 30.77
CA ALA A 203 -20.25 -0.44 30.50
C ALA A 203 -18.85 -0.18 29.94
N ILE A 204 -17.85 -0.99 30.29
CA ILE A 204 -16.43 -0.76 29.92
C ILE A 204 -15.87 -1.96 29.16
N GLY A 205 -16.10 -3.17 29.65
CA GLY A 205 -15.56 -4.40 29.07
C GLY A 205 -15.99 -4.62 27.62
N LEU A 206 -17.29 -4.51 27.33
CA LEU A 206 -17.82 -4.65 25.97
C LEU A 206 -17.28 -3.56 25.01
N PRO A 207 -17.32 -2.25 25.34
CA PRO A 207 -16.68 -1.23 24.52
C PRO A 207 -15.18 -1.47 24.29
N LEU A 208 -14.44 -1.90 25.32
CA LEU A 208 -13.02 -2.21 25.21
C LEU A 208 -12.78 -3.39 24.26
N MET A 209 -13.64 -4.41 24.29
CA MET A 209 -13.58 -5.55 23.38
C MET A 209 -13.84 -5.11 21.93
N VAL A 210 -14.89 -4.32 21.68
CA VAL A 210 -15.16 -3.77 20.34
C VAL A 210 -13.99 -2.91 19.87
N PHE A 211 -13.46 -2.06 20.74
CA PHE A 211 -12.30 -1.23 20.46
C PHE A 211 -11.08 -2.08 20.11
N SER A 212 -10.79 -3.16 20.84
CA SER A 212 -9.63 -4.03 20.58
C SER A 212 -9.64 -4.63 19.18
N VAL A 213 -10.82 -5.02 18.69
CA VAL A 213 -11.01 -5.60 17.35
C VAL A 213 -11.01 -4.52 16.27
N ARG A 214 -11.60 -3.34 16.55
CA ARG A 214 -11.74 -2.23 15.59
C ARG A 214 -10.64 -1.17 15.70
N TRP A 215 -9.61 -1.41 16.50
CA TRP A 215 -8.64 -0.37 16.87
C TRP A 215 -7.96 0.22 15.62
N MET A 216 -7.65 -0.62 14.62
CA MET A 216 -7.08 -0.19 13.33
C MET A 216 -8.02 0.71 12.52
N SER A 217 -9.34 0.53 12.63
CA SER A 217 -10.31 1.40 11.97
C SER A 217 -10.35 2.80 12.58
N VAL A 218 -9.99 2.94 13.86
CA VAL A 218 -9.91 4.23 14.57
C VAL A 218 -8.62 4.98 14.25
N VAL A 219 -7.56 4.27 13.84
CA VAL A 219 -6.29 4.89 13.46
C VAL A 219 -6.42 5.61 12.12
N PRO A 220 -5.99 6.89 12.01
CA PRO A 220 -6.00 7.63 10.75
C PRO A 220 -5.27 6.87 9.64
N ARG A 221 -5.81 6.91 8.41
CA ARG A 221 -5.22 6.23 7.24
C ARG A 221 -3.78 6.66 7.01
N SER A 222 -3.48 7.93 7.23
CA SER A 222 -2.10 8.44 7.16
C SER A 222 -1.11 7.75 8.11
N VAL A 223 -1.56 7.37 9.32
CA VAL A 223 -0.71 6.66 10.29
C VAL A 223 -0.56 5.19 9.91
N ARG A 224 -1.65 4.56 9.43
CA ARG A 224 -1.62 3.18 8.93
C ARG A 224 -0.71 3.03 7.72
N ALA A 225 -0.74 3.98 6.78
CA ALA A 225 0.15 4.02 5.63
C ALA A 225 1.62 4.08 6.04
N ARG A 226 1.95 4.90 7.04
CA ARG A 226 3.30 4.97 7.60
C ARG A 226 3.73 3.63 8.22
N TRP A 227 2.85 2.95 8.95
CA TRP A 227 3.15 1.65 9.54
C TRP A 227 3.32 0.55 8.49
N LEU A 228 2.47 0.56 7.45
CA LEU A 228 2.61 -0.32 6.31
C LEU A 228 3.94 -0.08 5.58
N ALA A 229 4.29 1.17 5.28
CA ALA A 229 5.55 1.52 4.65
C ALA A 229 6.77 1.07 5.48
N ALA A 230 6.64 1.03 6.81
CA ALA A 230 7.68 0.53 7.71
C ALA A 230 7.86 -0.99 7.69
N ARG A 231 6.93 -1.76 7.10
CA ARG A 231 7.09 -3.21 6.86
C ARG A 231 8.09 -3.52 5.77
N PHE A 232 8.23 -2.64 4.79
CA PHE A 232 9.17 -2.75 3.69
C PHE A 232 10.54 -2.23 4.12
N ASP A 233 11.17 -2.99 5.01
CA ASP A 233 12.32 -2.57 5.81
C ASP A 233 13.69 -2.99 5.27
N GLY A 234 13.70 -3.61 4.09
CA GLY A 234 14.88 -4.14 3.41
C GLY A 234 14.97 -5.67 3.41
N SER A 235 14.09 -6.36 4.14
CA SER A 235 13.97 -7.82 4.12
C SER A 235 13.73 -8.36 2.71
N ARG A 236 14.17 -9.60 2.43
CA ARG A 236 14.04 -10.21 1.10
C ARG A 236 12.58 -10.41 0.68
N SER A 237 11.74 -10.82 1.62
CA SER A 237 10.30 -10.96 1.45
C SER A 237 9.54 -10.34 2.63
N VAL A 238 8.34 -9.86 2.35
CA VAL A 238 7.44 -9.24 3.33
C VAL A 238 6.03 -9.76 3.10
N HIS A 239 5.40 -10.24 4.16
CA HIS A 239 4.01 -10.68 4.16
C HIS A 239 3.14 -9.58 4.74
N VAL A 240 2.06 -9.23 4.03
CA VAL A 240 1.15 -8.15 4.42
C VAL A 240 -0.29 -8.61 4.30
N HIS A 241 -1.04 -8.49 5.39
CA HIS A 241 -2.49 -8.64 5.36
C HIS A 241 -3.14 -7.27 5.09
N PRO A 242 -3.74 -7.03 3.91
CA PRO A 242 -4.26 -5.70 3.54
C PRO A 242 -5.38 -5.24 4.49
N ASP A 243 -6.27 -6.15 4.91
CA ASP A 243 -7.39 -5.83 5.79
C ASP A 243 -6.97 -5.33 7.17
N VAL A 244 -5.83 -5.78 7.70
CA VAL A 244 -5.30 -5.29 8.98
C VAL A 244 -5.00 -3.79 8.91
N PHE A 245 -4.55 -3.31 7.75
CA PHE A 245 -4.33 -1.90 7.51
C PHE A 245 -5.55 -1.18 6.93
N GLY A 246 -6.64 -1.89 6.61
CA GLY A 246 -7.84 -1.35 5.98
C GLY A 246 -7.55 -0.62 4.68
N PHE A 247 -6.62 -1.16 3.88
CA PHE A 247 -6.27 -0.67 2.55
C PHE A 247 -6.62 -1.71 1.49
N THR A 248 -6.92 -1.24 0.28
CA THR A 248 -7.09 -2.13 -0.87
C THR A 248 -5.76 -2.80 -1.23
N ALA A 249 -5.82 -3.99 -1.83
CA ALA A 249 -4.63 -4.69 -2.32
C ALA A 249 -3.81 -3.79 -3.26
N GLU A 250 -4.49 -3.00 -4.09
CA GLU A 250 -3.84 -2.07 -5.01
C GLU A 250 -3.02 -0.99 -4.28
N LEU A 251 -3.58 -0.37 -3.24
CA LEU A 251 -2.85 0.64 -2.48
C LEU A 251 -1.64 0.06 -1.75
N VAL A 252 -1.77 -1.17 -1.22
CA VAL A 252 -0.64 -1.89 -0.62
C VAL A 252 0.44 -2.16 -1.66
N THR A 253 0.08 -2.60 -2.87
CA THR A 253 1.05 -2.85 -3.95
C THR A 253 1.77 -1.59 -4.41
N GLN A 254 1.07 -0.45 -4.48
CA GLN A 254 1.66 0.84 -4.82
C GLN A 254 2.69 1.29 -3.76
N ILE A 255 2.34 1.17 -2.47
CA ILE A 255 3.25 1.48 -1.37
C ILE A 255 4.46 0.54 -1.39
N ALA A 256 4.25 -0.75 -1.63
CA ALA A 256 5.32 -1.74 -1.77
C ALA A 256 6.28 -1.39 -2.92
N ALA A 257 5.73 -1.09 -4.11
CA ALA A 257 6.50 -0.75 -5.30
C ALA A 257 7.35 0.51 -5.11
N SER A 258 6.85 1.50 -4.36
CA SER A 258 7.63 2.70 -3.99
C SER A 258 8.86 2.39 -3.12
N ARG A 259 8.90 1.20 -2.52
CA ARG A 259 10.02 0.69 -1.71
C ARG A 259 10.82 -0.40 -2.44
N GLY A 260 10.56 -0.64 -3.72
CA GLY A 260 11.23 -1.67 -4.51
C GLY A 260 10.76 -3.09 -4.20
N TYR A 261 9.54 -3.24 -3.67
CA TYR A 261 8.91 -4.53 -3.41
C TYR A 261 7.78 -4.79 -4.39
N TYR A 262 7.68 -6.02 -4.86
CA TYR A 262 6.75 -6.39 -5.90
C TYR A 262 5.95 -7.61 -5.47
N TYR A 263 4.67 -7.57 -5.78
CA TYR A 263 3.74 -8.63 -5.45
C TYR A 263 4.06 -9.88 -6.27
N THR A 264 4.07 -11.04 -5.60
CA THR A 264 4.41 -12.32 -6.21
C THR A 264 3.29 -13.34 -6.07
N ALA A 265 2.72 -13.45 -4.87
CA ALA A 265 1.69 -14.44 -4.59
C ALA A 265 0.79 -14.03 -3.42
N TRP A 266 -0.34 -14.70 -3.30
CA TRP A 266 -1.10 -14.79 -2.05
C TRP A 266 -0.64 -16.01 -1.27
N ASP A 267 -0.30 -15.81 0.00
CA ASP A 267 -0.28 -16.90 0.96
C ASP A 267 -1.72 -17.29 1.30
N ARG A 268 -2.02 -18.58 1.17
CA ARG A 268 -3.37 -19.14 1.29
C ARG A 268 -3.44 -20.05 2.50
N LYS A 269 -4.51 -19.90 3.27
CA LYS A 269 -4.86 -20.88 4.31
C LYS A 269 -5.12 -22.25 3.66
N PRO A 270 -5.07 -23.36 4.45
CA PRO A 270 -5.41 -24.70 3.96
C PRO A 270 -6.80 -24.80 3.32
N ASN A 271 -7.71 -23.88 3.65
CA ASN A 271 -9.06 -23.77 3.07
C ASN A 271 -9.10 -23.00 1.73
N GLY A 272 -7.96 -22.61 1.17
CA GLY A 272 -7.84 -21.90 -0.10
C GLY A 272 -8.09 -20.39 -0.04
N GLN A 273 -8.47 -19.83 1.11
CA GLN A 273 -8.72 -18.39 1.23
C GLN A 273 -7.40 -17.60 1.21
N PRO A 274 -7.30 -16.52 0.40
CA PRO A 274 -6.15 -15.63 0.41
C PRO A 274 -6.08 -14.92 1.77
N THR A 275 -4.89 -14.95 2.38
CA THR A 275 -4.70 -14.45 3.74
C THR A 275 -3.70 -13.30 3.74
N GLU A 276 -2.55 -13.50 3.10
CA GLU A 276 -1.48 -12.52 3.11
C GLU A 276 -0.92 -12.32 1.72
N MET A 277 -0.66 -11.08 1.35
CA MET A 277 0.07 -10.73 0.13
C MET A 277 1.56 -10.91 0.39
N VAL A 278 2.24 -11.65 -0.48
CA VAL A 278 3.68 -11.87 -0.42
C VAL A 278 4.37 -10.94 -1.40
N PHE A 279 5.22 -10.10 -0.84
CA PHE A 279 6.04 -9.15 -1.59
C PHE A 279 7.50 -9.57 -1.54
N VAL A 280 8.19 -9.50 -2.67
CA VAL A 280 9.63 -9.78 -2.78
C VAL A 280 10.35 -8.51 -3.20
N ARG A 281 11.51 -8.27 -2.60
CA ARG A 281 12.37 -7.14 -2.95
C ARG A 281 13.03 -7.40 -4.31
N ALA A 282 13.02 -6.41 -5.20
CA ALA A 282 13.87 -6.45 -6.38
C ALA A 282 15.32 -6.23 -5.93
N ASP A 283 16.06 -7.32 -5.74
CA ASP A 283 17.49 -7.23 -5.49
C ASP A 283 18.17 -6.71 -6.76
N THR A 284 18.75 -5.52 -6.69
CA THR A 284 19.45 -4.83 -7.80
C THR A 284 20.71 -5.58 -8.31
N GLY A 285 20.92 -6.83 -7.89
CA GLY A 285 22.15 -7.60 -8.15
C GLY A 285 21.98 -8.92 -8.91
N THR A 286 20.76 -9.31 -9.32
CA THR A 286 20.52 -10.65 -9.92
C THR A 286 20.09 -10.61 -11.39
N SER A 287 20.42 -9.55 -12.13
CA SER A 287 20.23 -9.49 -13.59
C SER A 287 21.46 -9.94 -14.40
N GLY A 288 22.49 -10.51 -13.78
CA GLY A 288 23.70 -10.97 -14.44
C GLY A 288 24.11 -12.37 -13.98
N GLY A 289 23.46 -13.39 -14.50
CA GLY A 289 23.76 -14.76 -14.09
C GLY A 289 22.87 -15.80 -14.75
N THR A 290 22.72 -15.72 -16.07
CA THR A 290 22.40 -16.91 -16.86
C THR A 290 23.62 -17.83 -16.75
N GLY A 291 23.68 -18.58 -15.65
CA GLY A 291 24.54 -19.73 -15.52
C GLY A 291 24.02 -20.77 -16.48
N THR A 292 24.46 -20.66 -17.74
CA THR A 292 24.46 -21.76 -18.69
C THR A 292 25.14 -22.91 -17.96
N ASN A 293 24.36 -23.89 -17.52
CA ASN A 293 24.89 -25.19 -17.13
C ASN A 293 25.42 -25.82 -18.42
N ASP A 294 26.64 -25.41 -18.79
CA ASP A 294 27.45 -26.09 -19.76
C ASP A 294 27.86 -27.41 -19.11
N ARG A 295 27.01 -28.41 -19.30
CA ARG A 295 27.25 -29.78 -18.89
C ARG A 295 28.14 -30.38 -19.98
N THR A 296 29.40 -29.92 -20.00
CA THR A 296 30.44 -30.50 -20.82
C THR A 296 30.61 -31.94 -20.34
N SER A 297 30.35 -32.84 -21.27
CA SER A 297 30.52 -34.27 -21.10
C SER A 297 32.02 -34.53 -21.13
N ASP A 298 32.60 -34.82 -19.96
CA ASP A 298 33.92 -35.42 -19.86
C ASP A 298 33.81 -36.74 -19.11
N ASP A 299 34.59 -37.69 -19.59
CA ASP A 299 34.82 -39.07 -19.13
C ASP A 299 33.73 -40.11 -19.38
N MET A 300 33.96 -40.92 -20.42
CA MET A 300 34.44 -42.30 -20.22
C MET A 300 35.23 -42.77 -21.45
N THR A 301 36.55 -42.76 -21.32
CA THR A 301 37.45 -43.78 -21.88
C THR A 301 37.98 -44.62 -20.73
#